data_AF-A0A0U0UDI0-F1
#
_entry.id   AF-A0A0U0UDI0-F1
#
_cell.length_a   1.000
_cell.length_b   1.000
_cell.length_c   1.000
_cell.angle_alpha   90.00
_cell.angle_beta   90.00
_cell.angle_gamma   90.00
#
_symmetry.space_group_name_H-M   'P 1'
#
loop_
_entity.id
_entity.type
_entity.pdbx_description
1 polymer ?
#
loop_
_entity_poly.entity_id
_entity_poly.type
_entity_poly.pdbx_seq_one_letter_code
_entity_poly.pdbx_strand_id
1 'polypeptide(L)' 'MRDELNRIRVDGVAYDREEQTEGICAVGAVLRGVSVELVAVSVPVPAQRFYGREAELAGALLAWVSKVDAWFNGTEDRK' A
#
# COMPACT_ATOMS: atom_id res chain seq x y z
N MET A 1 -12.94 -4.07 -12.12
CA MET A 1 -13.35 -3.45 -10.84
C MET A 1 -13.64 -4.45 -9.72
N ARG A 2 -14.68 -5.31 -9.74
CA ARG A 2 -14.98 -6.20 -8.60
C ARG A 2 -13.89 -7.25 -8.29
N ASP A 3 -13.25 -7.79 -9.32
CA ASP A 3 -12.16 -8.77 -9.14
C ASP A 3 -10.88 -8.17 -8.55
N GLU A 4 -10.64 -6.89 -8.83
CA GLU A 4 -9.51 -6.13 -8.30
C GLU A 4 -9.71 -5.79 -6.82
N LEU A 5 -10.93 -5.42 -6.42
CA LEU A 5 -11.30 -5.26 -5.01
C LEU A 5 -11.14 -6.55 -4.19
N ASN A 6 -11.42 -7.70 -4.78
CA ASN A 6 -11.22 -8.99 -4.13
C ASN A 6 -9.72 -9.30 -3.95
N ARG A 7 -8.88 -9.02 -4.96
CA ARG A 7 -7.42 -9.14 -4.82
C ARG A 7 -6.86 -8.17 -3.78
N ILE A 8 -7.32 -6.91 -3.76
CA ILE A 8 -6.94 -5.94 -2.72
C ILE A 8 -7.31 -6.45 -1.31
N ARG A 9 -8.45 -7.12 -1.15
CA ARG A 9 -8.86 -7.72 0.13
C ARG A 9 -8.04 -8.93 0.55
N VAL A 10 -7.47 -9.67 -0.41
CA VAL A 10 -6.66 -10.87 -0.16
C VAL A 10 -5.18 -10.50 0.01
N ASP A 11 -4.66 -9.62 -0.84
CA ASP A 11 -3.24 -9.27 -0.94
C ASP A 11 -2.87 -8.02 -0.12
N GLY A 12 -3.86 -7.21 0.28
CA GLY A 12 -3.66 -5.99 1.07
C GLY A 12 -3.05 -4.81 0.29
N VAL A 13 -2.90 -4.94 -1.04
CA VAL A 13 -2.26 -3.95 -1.92
C VAL A 13 -3.14 -3.63 -3.12
N ALA A 14 -3.18 -2.35 -3.48
CA ALA A 14 -3.76 -1.83 -4.72
C ALA A 14 -2.66 -1.41 -5.69
N TYR A 15 -2.92 -1.55 -6.99
CA TYR A 15 -2.03 -1.09 -8.05
C TYR A 15 -2.75 -0.07 -8.93
N ASP A 16 -2.12 1.06 -9.19
CA ASP A 16 -2.50 2.02 -10.21
C ASP A 16 -1.53 1.85 -11.40
N ARG A 17 -2.07 1.62 -12.60
CA ARG A 17 -1.30 1.41 -13.82
C ARG A 17 -1.58 2.53 -14.82
N GLU A 18 -1.06 3.71 -14.52
CA GLU A 18 -1.22 4.90 -15.36
C GLU A 18 -2.68 5.36 -15.49
N GLU A 19 -3.55 4.94 -14.56
CA GLU A 19 -4.99 5.27 -14.60
C GLU A 19 -5.24 6.71 -14.18
N GLN A 20 -4.42 7.22 -13.25
CA GLN A 20 -4.48 8.61 -12.79
C GLN A 20 -3.60 9.55 -13.61
N THR A 21 -2.43 9.10 -14.06
CA THR A 21 -1.47 9.92 -14.80
C THR A 21 -0.61 9.03 -15.69
N GLU A 22 -0.60 9.34 -16.98
CA GLU A 22 0.23 8.62 -17.96
C GLU A 22 1.72 8.70 -17.58
N GLY A 23 2.42 7.57 -17.68
CA GLY A 23 3.82 7.43 -17.29
C GLY A 23 4.05 7.28 -15.78
N ILE A 24 3.02 7.30 -14.94
CA ILE A 24 3.12 7.09 -13.49
C ILE A 24 2.28 5.89 -13.09
N CYS A 25 2.90 4.96 -12.36
CA CYS A 25 2.20 3.88 -11.69
C CYS A 25 2.35 4.02 -10.19
N ALA A 26 1.44 3.42 -9.42
CA ALA A 26 1.57 3.39 -7.98
C ALA A 26 1.20 2.04 -7.38
N VAL A 27 1.75 1.79 -6.20
CA VAL A 27 1.35 0.72 -5.30
C VAL A 27 0.82 1.39 -4.03
N GLY A 28 -0.35 0.95 -3.58
CA GLY A 28 -1.02 1.48 -2.39
C GLY A 28 -1.39 0.41 -1.38
N ALA A 29 -1.40 0.76 -0.11
CA ALA A 29 -1.81 -0.12 0.99
C ALA A 29 -2.52 0.69 2.08
N VAL A 30 -3.15 0.01 3.03
CA VAL A 30 -3.88 0.63 4.14
C VAL A 30 -3.16 0.36 5.46
N LEU A 31 -2.91 1.44 6.21
CA LEU A 31 -2.51 1.43 7.61
C LEU A 31 -3.76 1.38 8.47
N ARG A 32 -3.79 0.45 9.44
CA ARG A 32 -4.97 0.23 10.30
C ARG A 32 -4.76 0.64 11.75
N GLY A 33 -3.51 0.73 12.21
CA GLY A 33 -3.18 1.04 13.61
C GLY A 33 -2.84 2.50 13.89
N VAL A 34 -2.85 3.38 12.89
CA VAL A 34 -2.38 4.77 13.05
C VAL A 34 -3.42 5.67 13.71
N SER A 35 -4.71 5.38 13.52
CA SER A 35 -5.82 6.12 14.12
C SER A 35 -7.09 5.27 14.15
N VAL A 36 -8.18 5.83 14.68
CA VAL A 36 -9.51 5.21 14.61
C VAL A 36 -9.99 5.07 13.16
N GLU A 37 -9.52 5.94 12.26
CA GLU A 37 -9.83 5.91 10.84
C GLU A 37 -8.75 5.16 10.05
N LEU A 38 -9.17 4.55 8.94
CA LEU A 38 -8.27 3.89 7.99
C LEU A 38 -7.48 4.94 7.21
N VAL A 39 -6.16 4.75 7.12
CA VAL A 39 -5.28 5.63 6.36
C VAL A 39 -4.67 4.87 5.18
N ALA A 40 -4.79 5.42 3.98
CA ALA A 40 -4.14 4.86 2.80
C ALA A 40 -2.78 5.52 2.55
N VAL A 41 -1.79 4.72 2.15
CA VAL A 41 -0.48 5.17 1.69
C VAL A 41 -0.28 4.72 0.25
N SER A 42 0.31 5.57 -0.59
CA SER A 42 0.68 5.24 -1.97
C SER A 42 2.13 5.60 -2.26
N VAL A 43 2.77 4.80 -3.11
CA VAL A 43 4.13 5.01 -3.59
C VAL A 43 4.08 5.17 -5.11
N PRO A 44 4.01 6.41 -5.62
CA PRO A 44 4.06 6.66 -7.06
C PRO A 44 5.50 6.52 -7.57
N VAL A 45 5.65 5.90 -8.74
CA VAL A 45 6.93 5.72 -9.43
C VAL A 45 6.73 5.86 -10.95
N PRO A 46 7.78 6.23 -11.71
CA PRO A 46 7.71 6.18 -13.17
C PRO A 46 7.37 4.78 -13.67
N ALA A 47 6.51 4.67 -14.67
CA ALA A 47 6.04 3.40 -15.23
C ALA A 47 7.20 2.47 -15.64
N GLN A 48 8.29 3.02 -16.21
CA GLN A 48 9.48 2.24 -16.57
C GLN A 48 10.18 1.59 -15.37
N ARG A 49 9.97 2.09 -14.15
CA ARG A 49 10.53 1.53 -12.91
C ARG A 49 9.53 0.66 -12.15
N PHE A 50 8.27 0.63 -12.59
CA PHE A 50 7.19 -0.14 -11.99
C PHE A 50 7.02 -1.49 -12.66
N TYR A 51 6.90 -1.49 -14.00
CA TYR A 51 6.65 -2.72 -14.76
C TYR A 51 7.78 -3.73 -14.58
N GLY A 52 7.43 -4.95 -14.19
CA GLY A 52 8.37 -6.03 -13.87
C GLY A 52 8.89 -6.00 -12.41
N ARG A 53 8.48 -5.02 -11.60
CA ARG A 53 8.87 -4.85 -10.19
C ARG A 53 7.69 -4.68 -9.26
N GLU A 54 6.46 -4.91 -9.73
CA GLU A 54 5.22 -4.67 -8.99
C GLU A 54 5.21 -5.44 -7.66
N ALA A 55 5.56 -6.72 -7.70
CA ALA A 55 5.59 -7.57 -6.51
C ALA A 55 6.69 -7.16 -5.50
N GLU A 56 7.84 -6.69 -5.99
CA GLU A 56 8.93 -6.18 -5.15
C GLU A 56 8.48 -4.92 -4.40
N LEU A 57 7.89 -3.97 -5.13
CA LEU A 57 7.40 -2.71 -4.57
C LEU A 57 6.23 -2.96 -3.60
N ALA A 58 5.32 -3.88 -3.93
CA ALA A 58 4.23 -4.31 -3.04
C ALA A 58 4.74 -4.95 -1.76
N GLY A 59 5.70 -5.88 -1.86
CA GLY A 59 6.31 -6.52 -0.70
C GLY A 59 7.02 -5.51 0.21
N ALA A 60 7.75 -4.56 -0.38
CA ALA A 60 8.40 -3.48 0.36
C ALA A 60 7.38 -2.59 1.08
N LEU A 61 6.28 -2.21 0.41
CA LEU A 61 5.23 -1.40 1.04
C LEU A 61 4.55 -2.15 2.19
N LEU A 62 4.20 -3.42 2.00
CA LEU A 62 3.58 -4.24 3.06
C LEU A 62 4.50 -4.43 4.26
N ALA A 63 5.78 -4.70 4.03
CA ALA A 63 6.76 -4.83 5.12
C ALA A 63 6.90 -3.52 5.90
N TRP A 64 6.81 -2.37 5.22
CA TRP A 64 6.80 -1.07 5.86
C TRP A 64 5.50 -0.83 6.65
N VAL A 65 4.33 -1.10 6.05
CA VAL A 65 3.02 -0.99 6.72
C VAL A 65 2.99 -1.81 8.01
N SER A 66 3.46 -3.06 7.97
CA SER A 66 3.52 -3.93 9.15
C SER A 66 4.38 -3.35 10.27
N LYS A 67 5.54 -2.76 9.93
CA LYS A 67 6.42 -2.10 10.92
C LYS A 67 5.76 -0.87 11.53
N VAL A 68 5.09 -0.07 10.71
CA VAL A 68 4.41 1.16 11.16
C VAL A 68 3.22 0.82 12.03
N ASP A 69 2.35 -0.10 11.61
CA ASP A 69 1.21 -0.54 12.42
C ASP A 69 1.69 -1.10 13.78
N ALA A 70 2.76 -1.91 13.80
CA ALA A 70 3.34 -2.41 15.05
C ALA A 70 3.88 -1.29 15.96
N TRP A 71 4.48 -0.25 15.36
CA TRP A 71 4.99 0.89 16.12
C TRP A 71 3.86 1.69 16.77
N PHE A 72 2.77 1.94 16.05
CA PHE A 72 1.61 2.66 16.61
C PHE A 72 0.90 1.84 17.69
N ASN A 73 0.66 0.55 17.45
CA ASN A 73 0.04 -0.32 18.45
C ASN A 73 0.88 -0.43 19.74
N GLY A 74 2.22 -0.47 19.62
CA GLY A 74 3.12 -0.49 20.78
C GLY A 74 3.24 0.85 21.52
N THR A 75 2.78 1.95 20.92
CA THR A 75 2.72 3.26 21.59
C THR A 75 1.39 3.52 22.30
N GLU A 76 0.31 2.84 21.92
CA GLU A 76 -0.98 2.91 22.62
C GLU A 76 -0.93 2.24 24.02
N ASP A 77 -0.14 1.18 24.18
CA ASP A 77 0.13 0.52 25.48
C ASP A 77 0.95 1.38 26.47
N ARG A 78 1.36 2.59 26.07
CA ARG A 78 2.21 3.51 26.85
C ARG A 78 1.47 4.75 27.38
N LYS A 79 0.13 4.71 27.41
CA LYS A 79 -0.74 5.69 28.08
C LYS A 79 -1.49 5.03 29.23
#